data_AF-A0A497AJ98-F1
#
_entry.id   AF-A0A497AJ98-F1
#
_cell.length_a   1.000
_cell.length_b   1.000
_cell.length_c   1.000
_cell.angle_alpha   90.00
_cell.angle_beta   90.00
_cell.angle_gamma   90.00
#
_symmetry.space_group_name_H-M   'P 1'
#
loop_
_entity.id
_entity.type
_entity.pdbx_description
1 polymer ?
#
loop_
_entity_poly.entity_id
_entity_poly.type
_entity_poly.pdbx_seq_one_letter_code
_entity_poly.pdbx_strand_id
1 'polypeptide(L)'
;MLNDSGLSNRARAILFWFTIAMIVIVAIAAIVTILRACNSVLSPPEIPLTISPGEISLCPGEQRQFTSGDNVEVTWGATGGMMSDSIFTAGDTPGDYTVTATAVDTEQKAEAIVHVVACTPPPTLEPSPAPAPTDTPTPEAIALPPTDPQGDVGAYENGAPVEGVPAGLDISSASLNPDARVALQPTEGTPAELTGWVADGEILLWIALHTPIPDPPPVYMNWLFSLDVDGNTATGRPAGSRRINPDLGDEAVIGVSYDPATGSYEPYFLIWDAGQGNWVSGPEGIRYYLSDSRTVVALALPLETLTQSAAQTSGVTLAPEAVKGRAAADSYAGEQRVIDFYPALP
;
A
#
# COMPACT_ATOMS: atom_id res chain seq x y z
N MET A 1 -78.91 -31.24 -11.87
CA MET A 1 -78.76 -31.40 -10.41
C MET A 1 -77.28 -31.29 -10.08
N LEU A 2 -76.82 -30.09 -9.72
CA LEU A 2 -75.47 -29.85 -9.20
C LEU A 2 -75.66 -29.58 -7.70
N ASN A 3 -75.15 -30.46 -6.86
CA ASN A 3 -75.27 -30.36 -5.41
C ASN A 3 -74.29 -29.29 -4.90
N ASP A 4 -74.81 -28.10 -4.62
CA ASP A 4 -74.12 -27.05 -3.85
C ASP A 4 -73.97 -27.54 -2.41
N SER A 5 -72.85 -28.20 -2.11
CA SER A 5 -72.47 -28.58 -0.75
C SER A 5 -71.65 -27.45 -0.13
N GLY A 6 -72.33 -26.33 0.16
CA GLY A 6 -71.75 -25.22 0.90
C GLY A 6 -71.25 -25.68 2.27
N LEU A 7 -69.98 -25.37 2.57
CA LEU A 7 -69.35 -25.58 3.89
C LEU A 7 -70.31 -25.18 5.02
N SER A 8 -70.56 -26.10 5.96
CA SER A 8 -71.43 -25.85 7.11
C SER A 8 -70.99 -24.60 7.89
N ASN A 9 -71.93 -23.91 8.52
CA ASN A 9 -71.64 -22.70 9.33
C ASN A 9 -70.55 -22.94 10.40
N ARG A 10 -70.45 -24.17 10.92
CA ARG A 10 -69.38 -24.59 11.83
C ARG A 10 -68.00 -24.61 11.17
N ALA A 11 -67.89 -25.11 9.93
CA ALA A 11 -66.63 -25.14 9.20
C ALA A 11 -66.13 -23.73 8.86
N ARG A 12 -67.05 -22.80 8.53
CA ARG A 12 -66.71 -21.39 8.31
C ARG A 12 -66.21 -20.70 9.57
N ALA A 13 -66.84 -20.97 10.72
CA ALA A 13 -66.38 -20.44 12.01
C ALA A 13 -64.99 -20.97 12.39
N ILE A 14 -64.72 -22.26 12.16
CA ILE A 14 -63.40 -22.86 12.42
C ILE A 14 -62.33 -22.25 11.51
N LEU A 15 -62.60 -22.10 10.21
CA LEU A 15 -61.68 -21.45 9.27
C LEU A 15 -61.42 -19.99 9.63
N PHE A 16 -62.43 -19.26 10.08
CA PHE A 16 -62.29 -17.88 10.53
C PHE A 16 -61.38 -17.76 11.77
N TRP A 17 -61.58 -18.60 12.78
CA TRP A 17 -60.70 -18.60 13.96
C TRP A 17 -59.28 -19.10 13.65
N PHE A 18 -59.15 -20.07 12.75
CA PHE A 18 -57.85 -20.57 12.31
C PHE A 18 -57.04 -19.49 11.56
N THR A 19 -57.68 -18.71 10.68
CA THR A 19 -57.02 -17.61 9.95
C THR A 19 -56.59 -16.48 10.89
N ILE A 20 -57.41 -16.12 11.87
CA ILE A 20 -57.01 -15.16 12.91
C ILE A 20 -55.80 -15.67 13.70
N ALA A 21 -55.81 -16.94 14.13
CA ALA A 21 -54.68 -17.53 14.84
C ALA A 21 -53.39 -17.54 14.01
N MET A 22 -53.50 -17.85 12.71
CA MET A 22 -52.36 -17.86 11.80
C MET A 22 -51.78 -16.44 11.60
N ILE A 23 -52.63 -15.42 11.44
CA ILE A 23 -52.19 -14.02 11.33
C ILE A 23 -51.46 -13.57 12.60
N VAL A 24 -51.97 -13.93 13.78
CA VAL A 24 -51.32 -13.61 15.06
C VAL A 24 -49.95 -14.29 15.16
N ILE A 25 -49.82 -15.56 14.76
CA ILE A 25 -48.54 -16.28 14.76
C ILE A 25 -47.52 -15.60 13.84
N VAL A 26 -47.93 -15.22 12.63
CA VAL A 26 -47.05 -14.51 11.68
C VAL A 26 -46.64 -13.14 12.21
N ALA A 27 -47.56 -12.40 12.83
CA ALA A 27 -47.25 -11.11 13.46
C ALA A 27 -46.24 -11.25 14.61
N ILE A 28 -46.40 -12.26 15.47
CA ILE A 28 -45.46 -12.54 16.57
C ILE A 28 -44.09 -12.94 16.00
N ALA A 29 -44.06 -13.80 14.98
CA ALA A 29 -42.81 -14.21 14.35
C ALA A 29 -42.05 -13.01 13.76
N ALA A 30 -42.76 -12.10 13.07
CA ALA A 30 -42.21 -10.86 12.52
C ALA A 30 -41.67 -9.92 13.63
N ILE A 31 -42.41 -9.74 14.73
CA ILE A 31 -41.97 -8.92 15.88
C ILE A 31 -40.70 -9.51 16.50
N VAL A 32 -40.61 -10.83 16.67
CA VAL A 32 -39.41 -11.49 17.19
C VAL A 32 -38.21 -11.34 16.24
N THR A 33 -38.43 -11.38 14.93
CA THR A 33 -37.35 -11.15 13.95
C THR A 33 -36.86 -9.70 13.99
N ILE A 34 -37.77 -8.73 14.09
CA ILE A 34 -37.43 -7.31 14.21
C ILE A 34 -36.68 -7.04 15.52
N LEU A 35 -37.13 -7.60 16.65
CA LEU A 35 -36.45 -7.42 17.94
C LEU A 35 -35.04 -8.03 17.95
N ARG A 36 -34.84 -9.19 17.31
CA ARG A 36 -33.49 -9.77 17.12
C ARG A 36 -32.60 -8.92 16.23
N ALA A 37 -33.16 -8.35 15.16
CA ALA A 37 -32.45 -7.43 14.29
C ALA A 37 -32.04 -6.16 15.06
N CYS A 38 -32.93 -5.57 15.86
CA CYS A 38 -32.65 -4.37 16.64
C CYS A 38 -31.61 -4.60 17.76
N ASN A 39 -31.57 -5.78 18.40
CA ASN A 39 -30.59 -6.05 19.46
C ASN A 39 -29.15 -6.18 18.92
N SER A 40 -29.00 -6.45 17.63
CA SER A 40 -27.70 -6.54 16.95
C SER A 40 -27.12 -5.16 16.58
N VAL A 41 -27.92 -4.09 16.69
CA VAL A 41 -27.56 -2.73 16.26
C VAL A 41 -27.03 -1.86 17.43
N LEU A 42 -27.10 -2.35 18.67
CA LEU A 42 -26.78 -1.57 19.87
C LEU A 42 -25.45 -1.92 20.56
N SER A 43 -24.63 -2.81 19.99
CA SER A 43 -23.26 -2.97 20.49
C SER A 43 -22.40 -1.87 19.87
N PRO A 44 -21.79 -0.96 20.65
CA PRO A 44 -20.79 -0.04 20.14
C PRO A 44 -19.69 -0.84 19.46
N PRO A 45 -19.13 -0.40 18.32
CA PRO A 45 -17.97 -1.05 17.75
C PRO A 45 -16.84 -0.99 18.78
N GLU A 46 -16.39 -2.15 19.25
CA GLU A 46 -15.14 -2.23 20.01
C GLU A 46 -14.03 -1.82 19.05
N ILE A 47 -13.43 -0.64 19.29
CA ILE A 47 -12.26 -0.21 18.54
C ILE A 47 -11.14 -1.17 18.94
N PRO A 48 -10.57 -1.96 18.01
CA PRO A 48 -9.51 -2.88 18.34
C PRO A 48 -8.24 -2.08 18.68
N LEU A 49 -7.57 -2.45 19.77
CA LEU A 49 -6.24 -1.96 20.06
C LEU A 49 -5.28 -2.32 18.91
N THR A 50 -4.56 -1.33 18.39
CA THR A 50 -3.53 -1.51 17.37
C THR A 50 -2.17 -1.10 17.90
N ILE A 51 -1.11 -1.69 17.36
CA ILE A 51 0.27 -1.27 17.62
C ILE A 51 1.04 -1.08 16.32
N SER A 52 1.88 -0.05 16.30
CA SER A 52 2.72 0.32 15.16
C SER A 52 4.17 0.54 15.63
N PRO A 53 5.17 0.01 14.91
CA PRO A 53 5.03 -0.89 13.75
C PRO A 53 4.42 -2.25 14.14
N GLY A 54 3.72 -2.90 13.22
CA GLY A 54 3.14 -4.24 13.45
C GLY A 54 4.15 -5.38 13.25
N GLU A 55 5.22 -5.13 12.49
CA GLU A 55 6.30 -6.07 12.25
C GLU A 55 7.60 -5.30 11.98
N ILE A 56 8.73 -5.81 12.47
CA ILE A 56 10.05 -5.17 12.27
C ILE A 56 11.20 -6.17 12.41
N SER A 57 12.29 -5.95 11.67
CA SER A 57 13.53 -6.72 11.79
C SER A 57 14.62 -5.90 12.47
N LEU A 58 15.35 -6.49 13.42
CA LEU A 58 16.41 -5.83 14.20
C LEU A 58 17.67 -6.67 14.33
N CYS A 59 18.81 -6.00 14.42
CA CYS A 59 20.07 -6.61 14.80
C CYS A 59 20.18 -6.73 16.34
N PRO A 60 20.96 -7.69 16.87
CA PRO A 60 21.33 -7.72 18.28
C PRO A 60 21.76 -6.35 18.83
N GLY A 61 21.10 -5.90 19.90
CA GLY A 61 21.38 -4.62 20.56
C GLY A 61 20.69 -3.39 19.97
N GLU A 62 20.01 -3.49 18.82
CA GLU A 62 19.22 -2.37 18.28
C GLU A 62 17.94 -2.11 19.07
N GLN A 63 17.50 -0.86 19.04
CA GLN A 63 16.30 -0.40 19.75
C GLN A 63 15.25 0.13 18.78
N ARG A 64 13.98 -0.14 19.08
CA ARG A 64 12.83 0.43 18.38
C ARG A 64 11.71 0.78 19.33
N GLN A 65 11.03 1.88 19.02
CA GLN A 65 9.88 2.34 19.75
C GLN A 65 8.59 1.84 19.08
N PHE A 66 7.71 1.25 19.89
CA PHE A 66 6.35 0.89 19.51
C PHE A 66 5.37 1.95 20.02
N THR A 67 4.25 2.09 19.32
CA THR A 67 3.17 3.02 19.70
C THR A 67 1.84 2.28 19.65
N SER A 68 1.01 2.46 20.68
CA SER A 68 -0.38 2.01 20.70
C SER A 68 -1.28 3.03 19.99
N GLY A 69 -2.36 2.56 19.37
CA GLY A 69 -3.40 3.41 18.80
C GLY A 69 -4.07 4.34 19.83
N ASP A 70 -4.77 5.36 19.35
CA ASP A 70 -5.65 6.31 20.06
C ASP A 70 -5.38 6.52 21.56
N ASN A 71 -4.22 7.06 21.96
CA ASN A 71 -3.92 7.53 23.33
C ASN A 71 -4.34 6.56 24.46
N VAL A 72 -4.36 5.25 24.18
CA VAL A 72 -4.72 4.23 25.16
C VAL A 72 -3.50 3.93 26.03
N GLU A 73 -3.68 3.98 27.34
CA GLU A 73 -2.64 3.54 28.28
C GLU A 73 -2.50 2.02 28.21
N VAL A 74 -1.30 1.55 27.87
CA VAL A 74 -1.00 0.13 27.67
C VAL A 74 0.18 -0.30 28.53
N THR A 75 0.16 -1.55 28.96
CA THR A 75 1.32 -2.25 29.52
C THR A 75 1.99 -3.07 28.42
N TRP A 76 3.31 -2.97 28.29
CA TRP A 76 4.09 -3.66 27.28
C TRP A 76 4.76 -4.92 27.82
N GLY A 77 4.83 -5.95 27.00
CA GLY A 77 5.59 -7.17 27.26
C GLY A 77 6.25 -7.71 26.00
N ALA A 78 7.28 -8.54 26.16
CA ALA A 78 7.93 -9.21 25.04
C ALA A 78 8.34 -10.65 25.39
N THR A 79 8.35 -11.55 24.40
CA THR A 79 8.78 -12.96 24.57
C THR A 79 10.30 -13.16 24.55
N GLY A 80 11.06 -12.13 24.18
CA GLY A 80 12.52 -12.06 24.26
C GLY A 80 13.01 -10.61 24.09
N GLY A 81 14.33 -10.39 24.05
CA GLY A 81 14.89 -9.04 24.14
C GLY A 81 14.60 -8.37 25.48
N MET A 82 14.67 -7.03 25.52
CA MET A 82 14.34 -6.23 26.71
C MET A 82 13.33 -5.15 26.32
N MET A 83 12.21 -5.10 27.04
CA MET A 83 11.20 -4.05 26.88
C MET A 83 11.31 -3.06 28.04
N SER A 84 11.49 -1.78 27.73
CA SER A 84 11.44 -0.67 28.68
C SER A 84 10.38 0.32 28.22
N ASP A 85 9.23 0.33 28.90
CA ASP A 85 8.03 1.03 28.46
C ASP A 85 7.69 0.67 27.01
N SER A 86 7.70 1.63 26.09
CA SER A 86 7.39 1.43 24.68
C SER A 86 8.63 1.15 23.81
N ILE A 87 9.83 1.08 24.39
CA ILE A 87 11.08 0.84 23.66
C ILE A 87 11.50 -0.62 23.84
N PHE A 88 11.57 -1.33 22.72
CA PHE A 88 12.10 -2.67 22.61
C PHE A 88 13.58 -2.64 22.25
N THR A 89 14.41 -3.43 22.95
CA THR A 89 15.81 -3.67 22.65
C THR A 89 16.01 -5.14 22.24
N ALA A 90 16.53 -5.37 21.04
CA ALA A 90 16.79 -6.70 20.52
C ALA A 90 17.88 -7.42 21.34
N GLY A 91 17.63 -8.68 21.70
CA GLY A 91 18.60 -9.53 22.39
C GLY A 91 19.64 -10.14 21.44
N ASP A 92 20.65 -10.82 21.99
CA ASP A 92 21.76 -11.38 21.20
C ASP A 92 21.42 -12.67 20.44
N THR A 93 20.22 -13.22 20.63
CA THR A 93 19.79 -14.47 20.01
C THR A 93 18.90 -14.15 18.81
N PRO A 94 19.26 -14.58 17.59
CA PRO A 94 18.36 -14.48 16.45
C PRO A 94 17.11 -15.33 16.62
N GLY A 95 15.98 -14.83 16.14
CA GLY A 95 14.68 -15.50 16.21
C GLY A 95 13.52 -14.51 16.21
N ASP A 96 12.31 -15.07 16.18
CA ASP A 96 11.08 -14.28 16.17
C ASP A 96 10.60 -14.06 17.60
N TYR A 97 10.35 -12.80 17.94
CA TYR A 97 9.84 -12.37 19.22
C TYR A 97 8.54 -11.63 19.04
N THR A 98 7.68 -11.69 20.05
CA THR A 98 6.39 -11.01 20.03
C THR A 98 6.42 -9.91 21.07
N VAL A 99 6.12 -8.68 20.64
CA VAL A 99 5.82 -7.55 21.52
C VAL A 99 4.31 -7.48 21.68
N THR A 100 3.83 -7.47 22.92
CA THR A 100 2.40 -7.40 23.25
C THR A 100 2.11 -6.11 23.98
N ALA A 101 1.17 -5.31 23.48
CA ALA A 101 0.54 -4.23 24.22
C ALA A 101 -0.78 -4.73 24.81
N THR A 102 -0.99 -4.50 26.11
CA THR A 102 -2.26 -4.79 26.79
C THR A 102 -2.85 -3.49 27.31
N ALA A 103 -4.04 -3.12 26.85
CA ALA A 103 -4.76 -1.95 27.34
C ALA A 103 -5.13 -2.11 28.82
N VAL A 104 -4.85 -1.10 29.64
CA VAL A 104 -5.08 -1.15 31.08
C VAL A 104 -6.59 -1.20 31.41
N ASP A 105 -7.41 -0.49 30.64
CA ASP A 105 -8.83 -0.34 30.93
C ASP A 105 -9.72 -1.46 30.37
N THR A 106 -9.36 -2.01 29.20
CA THR A 106 -10.20 -2.98 28.46
C THR A 106 -9.61 -4.38 28.39
N GLU A 107 -8.36 -4.57 28.84
CA GLU A 107 -7.57 -5.81 28.69
C GLU A 107 -7.41 -6.29 27.24
N GLN A 108 -7.76 -5.46 26.25
CA GLN A 108 -7.51 -5.76 24.85
C GLN A 108 -6.01 -5.88 24.59
N LYS A 109 -5.65 -6.82 23.71
CA LYS A 109 -4.26 -7.11 23.35
C LYS A 109 -4.03 -6.81 21.89
N ALA A 110 -2.86 -6.25 21.62
CA ALA A 110 -2.32 -6.11 20.27
C ALA A 110 -0.91 -6.70 20.26
N GLU A 111 -0.53 -7.32 19.13
CA GLU A 111 0.74 -8.01 18.98
C GLU A 111 1.51 -7.47 17.78
N ALA A 112 2.82 -7.35 17.94
CA ALA A 112 3.76 -6.99 16.91
C ALA A 112 4.90 -8.02 16.88
N ILE A 113 5.37 -8.35 15.68
CA ILE A 113 6.42 -9.36 15.49
C ILE A 113 7.77 -8.64 15.32
N VAL A 114 8.78 -9.12 16.06
CA VAL A 114 10.15 -8.64 15.95
C VAL A 114 11.05 -9.79 15.51
N HIS A 115 11.63 -9.65 14.33
CA HIS A 115 12.62 -10.60 13.82
C HIS A 115 14.01 -10.14 14.23
N VAL A 116 14.62 -10.79 15.21
CA VAL A 116 16.04 -10.56 15.49
C VAL A 116 16.84 -11.40 14.51
N VAL A 117 17.60 -10.73 13.64
CA VAL A 117 18.41 -11.38 12.61
C VAL A 117 19.89 -11.24 12.94
N ALA A 118 20.68 -12.27 12.61
CA ALA A 118 22.11 -12.22 12.81
C ALA A 118 22.76 -11.20 11.86
N CYS A 119 22.95 -9.98 12.35
CA CYS A 119 23.69 -8.96 11.62
C CYS A 119 25.19 -9.13 11.84
N THR A 120 25.96 -9.08 10.77
CA THR A 120 27.42 -9.08 10.88
C THR A 120 27.86 -7.69 11.33
N PRO A 121 28.49 -7.52 12.52
CA PRO A 121 29.04 -6.22 12.88
C PRO A 121 30.11 -5.84 11.83
N PRO A 122 30.20 -4.56 11.43
CA PRO A 122 31.25 -4.11 10.54
C PRO A 122 32.62 -4.51 11.11
N PRO A 123 33.57 -4.96 10.28
CA PRO A 123 34.86 -5.44 10.78
C PRO A 123 35.54 -4.34 11.58
N THR A 124 35.78 -4.61 12.87
CA THR A 124 36.60 -3.76 13.73
C THR A 124 37.97 -3.61 13.07
N LEU A 125 38.29 -2.39 12.62
CA LEU A 125 39.57 -2.09 11.99
C LEU A 125 40.71 -2.35 12.98
N GLU A 126 41.43 -3.46 12.76
CA GLU A 126 42.70 -3.72 13.41
C GLU A 126 43.71 -2.66 12.93
N PRO A 127 44.46 -1.99 13.81
CA PRO A 127 45.46 -1.02 13.39
C PRO A 127 46.62 -1.76 12.69
N SER A 128 46.61 -1.72 11.35
CA SER A 128 47.65 -2.30 10.51
C SER A 128 48.92 -1.43 10.51
N PRO A 129 50.13 -2.01 10.59
CA PRO A 129 51.37 -1.24 10.73
C PRO A 129 51.69 -0.43 9.47
N ALA A 130 52.21 0.78 9.69
CA ALA A 130 52.55 1.75 8.65
C ALA A 130 53.50 1.16 7.58
N PRO A 131 53.19 1.26 6.28
CA PRO A 131 54.09 0.85 5.22
C PRO A 131 55.11 1.95 4.89
N ALA A 132 56.31 1.52 4.50
CA ALA A 132 57.38 2.35 3.95
C ALA A 132 57.02 2.86 2.54
N PRO A 133 57.56 4.01 2.09
CA PRO A 133 57.12 4.66 0.87
C PRO A 133 57.75 4.01 -0.36
N THR A 134 56.92 3.49 -1.26
CA THR A 134 57.32 3.17 -2.63
C THR A 134 56.18 3.56 -3.57
N ASP A 135 56.51 4.49 -4.46
CA ASP A 135 55.81 4.99 -5.64
C ASP A 135 54.35 4.54 -5.84
N THR A 136 53.45 5.44 -5.46
CA THR A 136 52.02 5.41 -5.73
C THR A 136 51.75 5.49 -7.24
N PRO A 137 51.28 4.44 -7.94
CA PRO A 137 50.22 4.68 -8.88
C PRO A 137 49.04 5.15 -8.03
N THR A 138 48.57 6.37 -8.27
CA THR A 138 47.33 6.88 -7.69
C THR A 138 46.30 5.76 -7.83
N PRO A 139 45.79 5.15 -6.74
CA PRO A 139 44.56 4.42 -6.85
C PRO A 139 43.55 5.47 -7.24
N GLU A 140 43.11 5.38 -8.50
CA GLU A 140 41.90 6.00 -8.96
C GLU A 140 40.85 5.63 -7.92
N ALA A 141 40.49 6.59 -7.08
CA ALA A 141 39.24 6.53 -6.37
C ALA A 141 38.20 6.40 -7.49
N ILE A 142 37.72 5.18 -7.71
CA ILE A 142 36.44 5.02 -8.39
C ILE A 142 35.44 5.57 -7.38
N ALA A 143 35.31 6.90 -7.36
CA ALA A 143 34.04 7.50 -7.07
C ALA A 143 33.09 6.80 -8.03
N LEU A 144 32.17 5.99 -7.49
CA LEU A 144 31.05 5.52 -8.29
C LEU A 144 30.47 6.79 -8.93
N PRO A 145 30.32 6.83 -10.26
CA PRO A 145 29.72 7.99 -10.92
C PRO A 145 28.36 8.26 -10.28
N PRO A 146 27.87 9.52 -10.28
CA PRO A 146 26.53 9.79 -9.80
C PRO A 146 25.56 8.86 -10.53
N THR A 147 24.80 8.06 -9.77
CA THR A 147 23.74 7.19 -10.31
C THR A 147 22.56 7.99 -10.85
N ASP A 148 22.60 9.32 -10.68
CA ASP A 148 21.63 10.30 -11.16
C ASP A 148 22.38 11.45 -11.91
N PRO A 149 22.66 11.29 -13.21
CA PRO A 149 23.24 12.36 -14.03
C PRO A 149 22.28 13.53 -14.31
N GLN A 150 20.97 13.32 -14.14
CA GLN A 150 19.91 14.29 -14.39
C GLN A 150 19.78 15.30 -13.23
N GLY A 151 20.06 14.84 -12.00
CA GLY A 151 20.00 15.60 -10.77
C GLY A 151 18.58 15.82 -10.26
N ASP A 152 17.64 14.97 -10.64
CA ASP A 152 16.21 15.04 -10.30
C ASP A 152 15.79 14.02 -9.22
N VAL A 153 16.65 13.07 -8.87
CA VAL A 153 16.44 12.20 -7.71
C VAL A 153 16.73 12.98 -6.42
N GLY A 154 15.72 13.07 -5.55
CA GLY A 154 15.82 13.84 -4.31
C GLY A 154 15.38 13.08 -3.05
N ALA A 155 15.79 13.58 -1.89
CA ALA A 155 15.30 13.11 -0.60
C ALA A 155 13.77 13.28 -0.54
N TYR A 156 13.02 12.24 -0.17
CA TYR A 156 11.55 12.23 -0.20
C TYR A 156 10.89 13.39 0.56
N GLU A 157 11.44 13.81 1.69
CA GLU A 157 10.82 14.83 2.54
C GLU A 157 10.87 16.24 1.94
N ASN A 158 11.97 16.61 1.28
CA ASN A 158 12.24 18.01 0.93
C ASN A 158 12.89 18.23 -0.45
N GLY A 159 13.45 17.18 -1.05
CA GLY A 159 14.04 17.25 -2.39
C GLY A 159 15.47 17.76 -2.39
N ALA A 160 16.10 17.75 -1.22
CA ALA A 160 17.53 17.94 -1.14
C ALA A 160 18.23 16.89 -2.03
N PRO A 161 19.34 17.26 -2.70
CA PRO A 161 20.19 16.32 -3.42
C PRO A 161 20.62 15.17 -2.50
N VAL A 162 20.71 13.96 -3.04
CA VAL A 162 21.12 12.76 -2.31
C VAL A 162 22.25 12.05 -3.04
N GLU A 163 23.19 11.50 -2.28
CA GLU A 163 24.25 10.64 -2.79
C GLU A 163 23.89 9.17 -2.61
N GLY A 164 24.47 8.28 -3.43
CA GLY A 164 24.26 6.83 -3.28
C GLY A 164 22.87 6.37 -3.72
N VAL A 165 22.27 7.07 -4.68
CA VAL A 165 21.00 6.68 -5.31
C VAL A 165 21.09 5.24 -5.83
N PRO A 166 20.17 4.34 -5.45
CA PRO A 166 20.12 2.98 -5.98
C PRO A 166 19.86 2.94 -7.49
N ALA A 167 20.44 1.95 -8.18
CA ALA A 167 20.13 1.71 -9.58
C ALA A 167 18.66 1.29 -9.78
N GLY A 168 18.07 1.69 -10.91
CA GLY A 168 16.67 1.43 -11.21
C GLY A 168 15.67 2.43 -10.60
N LEU A 169 16.15 3.56 -10.07
CA LEU A 169 15.30 4.62 -9.52
C LEU A 169 15.06 5.77 -10.49
N ASP A 170 16.09 6.20 -11.20
CA ASP A 170 16.10 7.38 -12.06
C ASP A 170 15.25 7.17 -13.34
N ILE A 171 14.18 7.94 -13.49
CA ILE A 171 13.13 7.81 -14.51
C ILE A 171 13.46 8.65 -15.74
N SER A 172 13.74 7.96 -16.85
CA SER A 172 13.96 8.62 -18.15
C SER A 172 12.68 9.05 -18.86
N SER A 173 11.61 8.27 -18.71
CA SER A 173 10.31 8.51 -19.33
C SER A 173 9.25 7.58 -18.75
N ALA A 174 7.99 7.92 -18.96
CA ALA A 174 6.87 7.06 -18.57
C ALA A 174 5.67 7.27 -19.52
N SER A 175 4.58 6.52 -19.32
CA SER A 175 3.31 6.63 -20.04
C SER A 175 2.53 7.93 -19.72
N LEU A 176 3.23 9.07 -19.71
CA LEU A 176 2.68 10.40 -19.46
C LEU A 176 3.19 11.41 -20.48
N ASN A 177 2.32 12.34 -20.84
CA ASN A 177 2.67 13.53 -21.61
C ASN A 177 3.31 14.61 -20.72
N PRO A 178 4.01 15.60 -21.29
CA PRO A 178 4.61 16.70 -20.54
C PRO A 178 3.63 17.54 -19.69
N ASP A 179 2.34 17.53 -20.02
CA ASP A 179 1.28 18.21 -19.26
C ASP A 179 0.65 17.32 -18.16
N ALA A 180 1.37 16.26 -17.76
CA ALA A 180 0.96 15.25 -16.79
C ALA A 180 -0.24 14.39 -17.22
N ARG A 181 -0.70 14.48 -18.47
CA ARG A 181 -1.77 13.59 -18.98
C ARG A 181 -1.26 12.16 -19.10
N VAL A 182 -2.03 11.22 -18.57
CA VAL A 182 -1.66 9.80 -18.55
C VAL A 182 -2.21 9.10 -19.78
N ALA A 183 -1.34 8.43 -20.53
CA ALA A 183 -1.75 7.57 -21.63
C ALA A 183 -2.16 6.19 -21.06
N LEU A 184 -3.47 5.97 -20.89
CA LEU A 184 -3.99 4.70 -20.36
C LEU A 184 -3.91 3.54 -21.38
N GLN A 185 -3.58 3.82 -22.64
CA GLN A 185 -3.48 2.85 -23.71
C GLN A 185 -2.12 3.01 -24.41
N PRO A 186 -1.62 1.99 -25.12
CA PRO A 186 -0.40 2.12 -25.91
C PRO A 186 -0.49 3.29 -26.92
N THR A 187 0.48 4.19 -26.86
CA THR A 187 0.65 5.32 -27.79
C THR A 187 1.99 5.25 -28.52
N GLU A 188 2.23 6.19 -29.44
CA GLU A 188 3.58 6.46 -29.93
C GLU A 188 4.52 6.72 -28.73
N GLY A 189 5.70 6.09 -28.74
CA GLY A 189 6.65 6.12 -27.63
C GLY A 189 6.53 4.97 -26.62
N THR A 190 5.50 4.12 -26.72
CA THR A 190 5.42 2.90 -25.90
C THR A 190 6.63 1.99 -26.19
N PRO A 191 7.34 1.48 -25.16
CA PRO A 191 8.44 0.54 -25.34
C PRO A 191 8.04 -0.66 -26.22
N ALA A 192 8.86 -0.96 -27.23
CA ALA A 192 8.51 -1.95 -28.25
C ALA A 192 8.26 -3.36 -27.68
N GLU A 193 8.97 -3.70 -26.61
CA GLU A 193 8.82 -4.94 -25.83
C GLU A 193 7.44 -5.12 -25.16
N LEU A 194 6.69 -4.03 -24.96
CA LEU A 194 5.32 -4.08 -24.42
C LEU A 194 4.26 -4.29 -25.50
N THR A 195 4.66 -4.39 -26.78
CA THR A 195 3.75 -4.59 -27.90
C THR A 195 2.98 -5.89 -27.74
N GLY A 196 1.66 -5.79 -27.58
CA GLY A 196 0.78 -6.95 -27.39
C GLY A 196 0.86 -7.61 -26.01
N TRP A 197 1.53 -6.98 -25.03
CA TRP A 197 1.58 -7.48 -23.65
C TRP A 197 0.25 -7.26 -22.90
N VAL A 198 -0.46 -6.18 -23.22
CA VAL A 198 -1.79 -5.87 -22.66
C VAL A 198 -2.91 -6.47 -23.51
N ALA A 199 -3.95 -6.95 -22.84
CA ALA A 199 -5.16 -7.44 -23.45
C ALA A 199 -6.13 -6.30 -23.77
N ASP A 200 -7.07 -6.57 -24.68
CA ASP A 200 -8.15 -5.62 -24.99
C ASP A 200 -8.93 -5.25 -23.72
N GLY A 201 -9.05 -3.95 -23.45
CA GLY A 201 -9.75 -3.42 -22.28
C GLY A 201 -8.91 -3.29 -21.00
N GLU A 202 -7.63 -3.67 -21.03
CA GLU A 202 -6.68 -3.30 -19.97
C GLU A 202 -6.07 -1.93 -20.24
N ILE A 203 -5.71 -1.23 -19.16
CA ILE A 203 -4.81 -0.08 -19.27
C ILE A 203 -3.36 -0.55 -19.31
N LEU A 204 -2.48 0.27 -19.89
CA LEU A 204 -1.04 0.11 -19.83
C LEU A 204 -0.41 1.34 -19.17
N LEU A 205 0.33 1.12 -18.08
CA LEU A 205 1.19 2.12 -17.47
C LEU A 205 2.63 1.62 -17.52
N TRP A 206 3.61 2.46 -17.85
CA TRP A 206 5.00 2.04 -17.93
C TRP A 206 5.99 3.13 -17.53
N ILE A 207 7.10 2.73 -16.92
CA ILE A 207 8.23 3.57 -16.50
C ILE A 207 9.48 3.02 -17.18
N ALA A 208 10.24 3.88 -17.83
CA ALA A 208 11.56 3.57 -18.37
C ALA A 208 12.64 4.27 -17.56
N LEU A 209 13.70 3.54 -17.22
CA LEU A 209 14.72 3.94 -16.26
C LEU A 209 16.06 4.20 -16.97
N HIS A 210 16.82 5.16 -16.47
CA HIS A 210 18.17 5.45 -16.95
C HIS A 210 19.17 4.32 -16.65
N THR A 211 18.94 3.60 -15.55
CA THR A 211 19.78 2.50 -15.10
C THR A 211 18.98 1.22 -14.87
N PRO A 212 19.55 0.03 -15.15
CA PRO A 212 18.84 -1.22 -14.95
C PRO A 212 18.62 -1.50 -13.46
N ILE A 213 17.45 -2.05 -13.13
CA ILE A 213 17.12 -2.52 -11.79
C ILE A 213 18.07 -3.71 -11.46
N PRO A 214 18.74 -3.76 -10.31
CA PRO A 214 19.52 -4.93 -9.91
C PRO A 214 18.66 -6.19 -9.76
N ASP A 215 19.26 -7.38 -9.89
CA ASP A 215 18.56 -8.67 -9.75
C ASP A 215 19.27 -9.61 -8.76
N PRO A 216 18.69 -9.87 -7.57
CA PRO A 216 17.56 -9.14 -7.00
C PRO A 216 17.91 -7.68 -6.64
N PRO A 217 16.93 -6.78 -6.51
CA PRO A 217 17.17 -5.47 -5.89
C PRO A 217 17.76 -5.63 -4.47
N PRO A 218 18.82 -4.89 -4.13
CA PRO A 218 19.49 -5.03 -2.82
C PRO A 218 18.76 -4.29 -1.69
N VAL A 219 17.83 -3.40 -2.04
CA VAL A 219 17.05 -2.55 -1.13
C VAL A 219 15.61 -2.53 -1.58
N TYR A 220 14.71 -2.03 -0.73
CA TYR A 220 13.32 -1.79 -1.10
C TYR A 220 13.24 -0.90 -2.34
N MET A 221 12.43 -1.29 -3.32
CA MET A 221 12.17 -0.50 -4.53
C MET A 221 10.67 -0.40 -4.75
N ASN A 222 10.19 0.74 -5.21
CA ASN A 222 8.79 0.95 -5.51
C ASN A 222 8.64 1.77 -6.79
N TRP A 223 7.82 1.30 -7.72
CA TRP A 223 7.49 2.01 -8.96
C TRP A 223 5.98 2.15 -9.05
N LEU A 224 5.49 3.37 -9.16
CA LEU A 224 4.07 3.66 -9.03
C LEU A 224 3.60 4.79 -9.93
N PHE A 225 2.29 4.83 -10.13
CA PHE A 225 1.55 5.92 -10.74
C PHE A 225 0.52 6.44 -9.75
N SER A 226 0.48 7.76 -9.59
CA SER A 226 -0.50 8.46 -8.77
C SER A 226 -1.39 9.28 -9.69
N LEU A 227 -2.69 9.00 -9.67
CA LEU A 227 -3.64 9.39 -10.71
C LEU A 227 -4.79 10.24 -10.15
N ASP A 228 -4.94 11.45 -10.70
CA ASP A 228 -6.18 12.20 -10.78
C ASP A 228 -7.01 11.62 -11.94
N VAL A 229 -8.06 10.85 -11.63
CA VAL A 229 -8.76 10.01 -12.62
C VAL A 229 -9.95 10.70 -13.30
N ASP A 230 -10.37 11.86 -12.78
CA ASP A 230 -11.49 12.63 -13.33
C ASP A 230 -11.06 14.03 -13.82
N GLY A 231 -9.81 14.43 -13.57
CA GLY A 231 -9.24 15.71 -13.97
C GLY A 231 -9.64 16.85 -13.04
N ASN A 232 -10.18 16.55 -11.86
CA ASN A 232 -10.70 17.52 -10.91
C ASN A 232 -9.85 17.53 -9.64
N THR A 233 -8.96 18.51 -9.54
CA THR A 233 -8.07 18.71 -8.37
C THR A 233 -8.78 18.96 -7.03
N ALA A 234 -10.11 19.08 -7.01
CA ALA A 234 -10.92 19.20 -5.81
C ALA A 234 -11.46 17.86 -5.27
N THR A 235 -11.27 16.76 -6.00
CA THR A 235 -11.64 15.40 -5.57
C THR A 235 -10.41 14.61 -5.13
N GLY A 236 -10.65 13.40 -4.62
CA GLY A 236 -9.57 12.51 -4.21
C GLY A 236 -8.82 12.98 -2.97
N ARG A 237 -7.60 12.47 -2.86
CA ARG A 237 -6.62 12.92 -1.88
C ARG A 237 -6.27 14.38 -2.17
N PRO A 238 -6.39 15.30 -1.18
CA PRO A 238 -6.14 16.71 -1.42
C PRO A 238 -4.72 16.99 -1.95
N ALA A 239 -4.64 17.90 -2.93
CA ALA A 239 -3.37 18.44 -3.41
C ALA A 239 -2.52 18.97 -2.23
N GLY A 240 -1.20 18.76 -2.32
CA GLY A 240 -0.22 19.20 -1.31
C GLY A 240 -0.14 18.32 -0.05
N SER A 241 -1.01 17.32 0.13
CA SER A 241 -0.98 16.44 1.31
C SER A 241 0.14 15.37 1.29
N ARG A 242 0.79 15.19 0.15
CA ARG A 242 2.00 14.38 -0.06
C ARG A 242 2.80 15.06 -1.14
N ARG A 243 4.04 14.60 -1.27
CA ARG A 243 4.96 15.12 -2.25
C ARG A 243 4.61 14.77 -3.69
N ILE A 244 4.12 13.55 -3.94
CA ILE A 244 3.62 13.21 -5.27
C ILE A 244 2.31 13.97 -5.53
N ASN A 245 2.14 14.46 -6.75
CA ASN A 245 0.99 15.26 -7.18
C ASN A 245 0.61 16.38 -6.19
N PRO A 246 1.55 17.28 -5.85
CA PRO A 246 1.31 18.36 -4.91
C PRO A 246 0.33 19.41 -5.47
N ASP A 247 0.15 19.44 -6.79
CA ASP A 247 -0.68 20.34 -7.58
C ASP A 247 -1.98 19.69 -8.10
N LEU A 248 -2.07 18.36 -8.09
CA LEU A 248 -3.20 17.62 -8.67
C LEU A 248 -4.09 17.00 -7.59
N GLY A 249 -3.50 16.40 -6.55
CA GLY A 249 -4.22 15.38 -5.77
C GLY A 249 -4.32 14.05 -6.53
N ASP A 250 -5.00 13.06 -5.97
CA ASP A 250 -5.21 11.76 -6.63
C ASP A 250 -6.36 10.93 -6.04
N GLU A 251 -7.04 10.16 -6.89
CA GLU A 251 -8.01 9.15 -6.48
C GLU A 251 -7.43 7.73 -6.49
N ALA A 252 -6.37 7.48 -7.26
CA ALA A 252 -5.84 6.13 -7.44
C ALA A 252 -4.31 6.09 -7.42
N VAL A 253 -3.76 5.04 -6.82
CA VAL A 253 -2.35 4.67 -6.93
C VAL A 253 -2.23 3.24 -7.43
N ILE A 254 -1.45 3.03 -8.48
CA ILE A 254 -1.16 1.70 -9.04
C ILE A 254 0.34 1.55 -9.08
N GLY A 255 0.88 0.49 -8.50
CA GLY A 255 2.32 0.29 -8.44
C GLY A 255 2.74 -1.16 -8.30
N VAL A 256 4.05 -1.36 -8.30
CA VAL A 256 4.71 -2.60 -7.91
C VAL A 256 5.89 -2.25 -7.02
N SER A 257 6.01 -2.98 -5.91
CA SER A 257 7.14 -2.85 -5.00
C SER A 257 7.93 -4.15 -4.92
N TYR A 258 9.18 -4.04 -4.51
CA TYR A 258 10.04 -5.18 -4.18
C TYR A 258 10.60 -4.94 -2.78
N ASP A 259 10.38 -5.90 -1.88
CA ASP A 259 11.03 -5.93 -0.59
C ASP A 259 12.07 -7.07 -0.56
N PRO A 260 13.36 -6.80 -0.32
CA PRO A 260 14.36 -7.84 -0.14
C PRO A 260 14.04 -8.84 0.97
N ALA A 261 13.21 -8.46 1.95
CA ALA A 261 12.75 -9.34 3.01
C ALA A 261 11.77 -10.41 2.50
N THR A 262 10.87 -10.05 1.57
CA THR A 262 9.93 -11.01 0.96
C THR A 262 10.50 -11.67 -0.29
N GLY A 263 11.53 -11.06 -0.89
CA GLY A 263 12.20 -11.53 -2.10
C GLY A 263 11.30 -11.49 -3.34
N SER A 264 10.16 -10.80 -3.27
CA SER A 264 9.08 -10.87 -4.27
C SER A 264 8.66 -9.48 -4.74
N TYR A 265 8.25 -9.41 -6.01
CA TYR A 265 7.59 -8.21 -6.55
C TYR A 265 6.09 -8.29 -6.24
N GLU A 266 5.57 -7.26 -5.60
CA GLU A 266 4.22 -7.18 -5.09
C GLU A 266 3.49 -6.00 -5.75
N PRO A 267 2.62 -6.28 -6.75
CA PRO A 267 1.79 -5.25 -7.36
C PRO A 267 0.65 -4.85 -6.44
N TYR A 268 0.28 -3.57 -6.43
CA TYR A 268 -0.75 -3.04 -5.56
C TYR A 268 -1.60 -1.96 -6.24
N PHE A 269 -2.88 -1.92 -5.86
CA PHE A 269 -3.87 -0.95 -6.30
C PHE A 269 -4.48 -0.31 -5.06
N LEU A 270 -4.36 1.00 -4.93
CA LEU A 270 -4.97 1.77 -3.86
C LEU A 270 -5.96 2.78 -4.44
N ILE A 271 -7.09 2.94 -3.78
CA ILE A 271 -8.09 3.95 -4.11
C ILE A 271 -8.35 4.82 -2.88
N TRP A 272 -8.49 6.12 -3.09
CA TRP A 272 -8.77 7.08 -2.04
C TRP A 272 -10.24 7.02 -1.64
N ASP A 273 -10.51 6.70 -0.38
CA ASP A 273 -11.85 6.82 0.21
C ASP A 273 -11.99 8.20 0.85
N ALA A 274 -12.72 9.10 0.18
CA ALA A 274 -12.95 10.46 0.68
C ALA A 274 -13.82 10.50 1.96
N GLY A 275 -14.64 9.48 2.19
CA GLY A 275 -15.43 9.34 3.41
C GLY A 275 -14.58 8.99 4.62
N GLN A 276 -13.48 8.26 4.42
CA GLN A 276 -12.54 7.87 5.47
C GLN A 276 -11.30 8.78 5.56
N GLY A 277 -11.01 9.54 4.49
CA GLY A 277 -9.78 10.30 4.39
C GLY A 277 -8.53 9.40 4.37
N ASN A 278 -8.64 8.20 3.78
CA ASN A 278 -7.55 7.23 3.75
C ASN A 278 -7.55 6.40 2.45
N TRP A 279 -6.41 5.77 2.18
CA TRP A 279 -6.27 4.81 1.10
C TRP A 279 -6.85 3.45 1.51
N VAL A 280 -7.58 2.82 0.60
CA VAL A 280 -8.04 1.44 0.72
C VAL A 280 -7.56 0.62 -0.46
N SER A 281 -7.33 -0.66 -0.24
CA SER A 281 -6.92 -1.57 -1.32
C SER A 281 -8.05 -1.76 -2.32
N GLY A 282 -7.75 -1.59 -3.60
CA GLY A 282 -8.62 -1.97 -4.70
C GLY A 282 -8.58 -3.49 -4.95
N PRO A 283 -9.37 -3.98 -5.92
CA PRO A 283 -9.36 -5.38 -6.30
C PRO A 283 -7.98 -5.85 -6.78
N GLU A 284 -7.66 -7.12 -6.51
CA GLU A 284 -6.50 -7.79 -7.09
C GLU A 284 -6.61 -7.92 -8.62
N GLY A 285 -5.50 -8.29 -9.27
CA GLY A 285 -5.45 -8.54 -10.71
C GLY A 285 -4.56 -7.58 -11.48
N ILE A 286 -3.77 -6.76 -10.80
CA ILE A 286 -2.69 -6.02 -11.47
C ILE A 286 -1.62 -7.02 -11.91
N ARG A 287 -1.25 -6.91 -13.17
CA ARG A 287 -0.09 -7.59 -13.74
C ARG A 287 1.06 -6.61 -13.82
N TYR A 288 2.26 -7.08 -13.57
CA TYR A 288 3.48 -6.31 -13.81
C TYR A 288 4.38 -7.02 -14.81
N TYR A 289 5.27 -6.25 -15.43
CA TYR A 289 6.32 -6.75 -16.32
C TYR A 289 7.61 -5.99 -16.03
N LEU A 290 8.71 -6.74 -15.99
CA LEU A 290 10.06 -6.20 -16.02
C LEU A 290 10.70 -6.65 -17.32
N SER A 291 11.26 -5.69 -18.04
CA SER A 291 12.03 -5.94 -19.26
C SER A 291 13.23 -6.84 -19.02
N ASP A 292 13.70 -7.54 -20.06
CA ASP A 292 14.94 -8.33 -20.00
C ASP A 292 16.16 -7.46 -19.67
N SER A 293 16.19 -6.20 -20.14
CA SER A 293 17.22 -5.22 -19.79
C SER A 293 17.05 -4.62 -18.39
N ARG A 294 15.93 -4.91 -17.73
CA ARG A 294 15.52 -4.37 -16.42
C ARG A 294 15.49 -2.85 -16.38
N THR A 295 15.24 -2.21 -17.51
CA THR A 295 15.11 -0.75 -17.66
C THR A 295 13.68 -0.31 -17.91
N VAL A 296 12.72 -1.22 -18.06
CA VAL A 296 11.30 -0.91 -18.14
C VAL A 296 10.52 -1.69 -17.09
N VAL A 297 9.65 -0.98 -16.38
CA VAL A 297 8.62 -1.52 -15.49
C VAL A 297 7.26 -1.20 -16.11
N ALA A 298 6.40 -2.18 -16.29
CA ALA A 298 5.06 -1.96 -16.79
C ALA A 298 4.00 -2.58 -15.87
N LEU A 299 2.83 -1.96 -15.84
CA LEU A 299 1.68 -2.33 -15.04
C LEU A 299 0.45 -2.39 -15.95
N ALA A 300 -0.38 -3.39 -15.74
CA ALA A 300 -1.65 -3.54 -16.44
C ALA A 300 -2.76 -3.91 -15.47
N LEU A 301 -3.92 -3.30 -15.64
CA LEU A 301 -5.16 -3.68 -14.98
C LEU A 301 -6.35 -3.43 -15.91
N PRO A 302 -7.48 -4.14 -15.73
CA PRO A 302 -8.69 -3.85 -16.49
C PRO A 302 -9.14 -2.40 -16.29
N LEU A 303 -9.42 -1.68 -17.38
CA LEU A 303 -9.97 -0.31 -17.33
C LEU A 303 -11.30 -0.27 -16.57
N GLU A 304 -12.11 -1.32 -16.71
CA GLU A 304 -13.35 -1.48 -15.98
C GLU A 304 -13.11 -1.54 -14.46
N THR A 305 -12.07 -2.25 -14.00
CA THR A 305 -11.70 -2.31 -12.58
C THR A 305 -11.36 -0.93 -12.04
N LEU A 306 -10.54 -0.15 -12.76
CA LEU A 306 -10.22 1.22 -12.37
C LEU A 306 -11.47 2.10 -12.32
N THR A 307 -12.31 2.02 -13.35
CA THR A 307 -13.56 2.80 -13.48
C THR A 307 -14.53 2.50 -12.34
N GLN A 308 -14.76 1.22 -12.05
CA GLN A 308 -15.68 0.80 -10.99
C GLN A 308 -15.15 1.19 -9.61
N SER A 309 -13.85 1.03 -9.36
CA SER A 309 -13.26 1.34 -8.06
C SER A 309 -13.28 2.85 -7.77
N ALA A 310 -12.99 3.67 -8.79
CA ALA A 310 -13.11 5.13 -8.68
C ALA A 310 -14.55 5.58 -8.35
N ALA A 311 -15.54 4.97 -9.01
CA ALA A 311 -16.95 5.29 -8.78
C ALA A 311 -17.46 4.83 -7.41
N GLN A 312 -17.07 3.64 -6.96
CA GLN A 312 -17.59 3.04 -5.73
C GLN A 312 -16.92 3.58 -4.47
N THR A 313 -15.61 3.84 -4.52
CA THR A 313 -14.83 4.21 -3.34
C THR A 313 -14.54 5.71 -3.29
N SER A 314 -14.06 6.30 -4.39
CA SER A 314 -13.78 7.74 -4.43
C SER A 314 -15.00 8.58 -4.77
N GLY A 315 -16.08 7.95 -5.26
CA GLY A 315 -17.31 8.65 -5.65
C GLY A 315 -17.17 9.51 -6.92
N VAL A 316 -16.12 9.27 -7.72
CA VAL A 316 -15.84 10.02 -8.94
C VAL A 316 -16.14 9.21 -10.19
N THR A 317 -16.40 9.88 -11.32
CA THR A 317 -16.53 9.21 -12.61
C THR A 317 -15.22 9.32 -13.36
N LEU A 318 -14.58 8.18 -13.66
CA LEU A 318 -13.35 8.18 -14.44
C LEU A 318 -13.58 8.82 -15.81
N ALA A 319 -12.71 9.77 -16.15
CA ALA A 319 -12.70 10.46 -17.44
C ALA A 319 -11.36 10.14 -18.13
N PRO A 320 -11.29 9.14 -19.03
CA PRO A 320 -10.02 8.65 -19.61
C PRO A 320 -9.19 9.78 -20.24
N GLU A 321 -9.87 10.70 -20.93
CA GLU A 321 -9.26 11.85 -21.59
C GLU A 321 -8.94 13.01 -20.65
N ALA A 322 -9.23 12.89 -19.36
CA ALA A 322 -8.89 13.89 -18.35
C ALA A 322 -7.87 13.38 -17.34
N VAL A 323 -7.55 12.07 -17.35
CA VAL A 323 -6.63 11.47 -16.38
C VAL A 323 -5.28 12.17 -16.42
N LYS A 324 -4.88 12.66 -15.25
CA LYS A 324 -3.58 13.27 -15.01
C LYS A 324 -2.88 12.55 -13.87
N GLY A 325 -1.57 12.70 -13.79
CA GLY A 325 -0.83 12.11 -12.70
C GLY A 325 0.67 12.25 -12.85
N ARG A 326 1.39 11.49 -12.02
CA ARG A 326 2.83 11.31 -12.12
C ARG A 326 3.18 9.85 -11.91
N ALA A 327 4.17 9.39 -12.65
CA ALA A 327 4.95 8.23 -12.28
C ALA A 327 5.96 8.65 -11.19
N ALA A 328 6.27 7.73 -10.29
CA ALA A 328 7.34 7.89 -9.33
C ALA A 328 8.05 6.57 -9.08
N ALA A 329 9.31 6.69 -8.68
CA ALA A 329 10.13 5.58 -8.24
C ALA A 329 10.76 5.99 -6.90
N ASP A 330 10.53 5.20 -5.85
CA ASP A 330 11.05 5.50 -4.51
C ASP A 330 11.76 4.31 -3.86
N SER A 331 12.78 4.61 -3.06
CA SER A 331 13.69 3.64 -2.45
C SER A 331 14.43 4.28 -1.27
N TYR A 332 15.50 3.63 -0.80
CA TYR A 332 16.37 4.11 0.27
C TYR A 332 17.83 4.18 -0.20
N ALA A 333 18.45 5.34 -0.01
CA ALA A 333 19.89 5.54 -0.08
C ALA A 333 20.43 5.52 1.36
N GLY A 334 20.86 4.35 1.82
CA GLY A 334 21.13 4.12 3.25
C GLY A 334 19.83 4.22 4.06
N GLU A 335 19.75 5.14 5.01
CA GLU A 335 18.53 5.40 5.80
C GLU A 335 17.63 6.48 5.16
N GLN A 336 18.13 7.20 4.15
CA GLN A 336 17.40 8.30 3.53
C GLN A 336 16.44 7.76 2.46
N ARG A 337 15.13 7.97 2.65
CA ARG A 337 14.16 7.73 1.58
C ARG A 337 14.40 8.70 0.43
N VAL A 338 14.51 8.17 -0.77
CA VAL A 338 14.74 8.91 -2.02
C VAL A 338 13.61 8.64 -2.99
N ILE A 339 13.36 9.60 -3.87
CA ILE A 339 12.29 9.51 -4.85
C ILE A 339 12.63 10.34 -6.09
N ASP A 340 12.17 9.83 -7.22
CA ASP A 340 12.13 10.53 -8.49
C ASP A 340 10.68 10.58 -9.03
N PHE A 341 10.40 11.55 -9.90
CA PHE A 341 9.07 11.79 -10.47
C PHE A 341 9.15 12.07 -11.98
N TYR A 342 8.20 11.50 -12.71
CA TYR A 342 7.96 11.87 -14.09
C TYR A 342 6.48 12.18 -14.36
N PRO A 343 6.14 13.34 -14.97
CA PRO A 343 7.02 14.49 -15.16
C PRO A 343 7.43 15.14 -13.83
N ALA A 344 8.43 16.02 -13.89
CA ALA A 344 8.93 16.76 -12.72
C ALA A 344 7.83 17.54 -11.98
N LEU A 345 8.10 17.86 -10.71
CA LEU A 345 7.24 18.72 -9.91
C LEU A 345 7.27 20.18 -10.41
N PRO A 346 6.21 20.99 -10.17
CA PRO A 346 6.11 22.37 -10.66
C PRO A 346 7.09 23.37 -10.01
#